data_AF-A0A9E8RV43-F1
#
_entry.id   AF-A0A9E8RV43-F1
#
_cell.length_a   1.000
_cell.length_b   1.000
_cell.length_c   1.000
_cell.angle_alpha   90.00
_cell.angle_beta   90.00
_cell.angle_gamma   90.00
#
_symmetry.space_group_name_H-M   'P 1'
#
loop_
_entity.id
_entity.type
_entity.pdbx_description
1 polymer ?
#
loop_
_entity_poly.entity_id
_entity_poly.type
_entity_poly.pdbx_seq_one_letter_code
_entity_poly.pdbx_strand_id
1 'polypeptide(L)'
;MDILKIAIILFCILEFANVLILYFRPDSKLGNGVAVFDSWKDAKKEESLDLFAHYMAYWVAGVKLIVIFLLVVILFTGTETTKLCAVIAMILSIATYFWKLHPIIKKLDHMNKITPKGYSKTLGWMIAGFLIMFSVAFFIYVLTGLGS
;
A
#
# COMPACT_ATOMS: atom_id res chain seq x y z
N MET A 1 20.84 13.24 3.94
CA MET A 1 19.39 12.91 3.96
C MET A 1 19.27 11.66 4.82
N ASP A 2 18.44 11.70 5.85
CA ASP A 2 18.29 10.57 6.77
C ASP A 2 17.64 9.35 6.10
N ILE A 3 18.01 8.14 6.51
CA ILE A 3 17.50 6.87 5.96
C ILE A 3 15.98 6.75 6.12
N LEU A 4 15.41 7.31 7.20
CA LEU A 4 13.95 7.33 7.40
C LEU A 4 13.27 8.21 6.33
N LYS A 5 13.85 9.38 6.02
CA LYS A 5 13.33 10.26 4.96
C LYS A 5 13.35 9.56 3.60
N ILE A 6 14.43 8.86 3.28
CA ILE A 6 14.55 8.10 2.02
C ILE A 6 13.43 7.05 1.92
N ALA A 7 13.24 6.25 2.97
CA ALA A 7 12.20 5.23 3.00
C ALA A 7 10.78 5.81 2.85
N ILE A 8 10.48 6.91 3.56
CA ILE A 8 9.18 7.59 3.45
C ILE A 8 8.97 8.15 2.04
N ILE A 9 9.97 8.79 1.43
CA ILE A 9 9.86 9.35 0.08
C ILE A 9 9.59 8.25 -0.95
N LEU A 10 10.34 7.15 -0.90
CA LEU A 10 10.14 6.02 -1.81
C LEU A 10 8.73 5.43 -1.67
N PHE A 11 8.26 5.27 -0.43
CA PHE A 11 6.90 4.82 -0.16
C PHE A 11 5.85 5.79 -0.74
N CYS A 12 5.99 7.10 -0.51
CA CYS A 12 5.07 8.10 -1.06
C CYS A 12 5.00 8.06 -2.59
N ILE A 13 6.13 7.89 -3.28
CA ILE A 13 6.18 7.79 -4.75
C ILE A 13 5.41 6.56 -5.23
N LEU A 14 5.66 5.39 -4.62
CA LEU A 14 5.02 4.14 -5.01
C LEU A 14 3.51 4.14 -4.70
N GLU A 15 3.11 4.69 -3.56
CA GLU A 15 1.70 4.84 -3.22
C GLU A 15 0.98 5.86 -4.09
N PHE A 16 1.66 6.95 -4.47
CA PHE A 16 1.10 7.90 -5.42
C PHE A 16 0.85 7.25 -6.78
N ALA A 17 1.77 6.42 -7.27
CA ALA A 17 1.55 5.64 -8.49
C ALA A 17 0.33 4.71 -8.39
N ASN A 18 0.13 4.06 -7.24
CA ASN A 18 -1.08 3.24 -6.99
C ASN A 18 -2.36 4.09 -7.00
N VAL A 19 -2.34 5.28 -6.41
CA VAL A 19 -3.47 6.22 -6.44
C VAL A 19 -3.82 6.60 -7.88
N LEU A 20 -2.82 6.93 -8.70
CA LEU A 20 -3.05 7.29 -10.10
C LEU A 20 -3.69 6.14 -10.88
N ILE A 21 -3.25 4.91 -10.63
CA ILE A 21 -3.87 3.72 -11.25
C ILE A 21 -5.33 3.59 -10.80
N LEU A 22 -5.62 3.69 -9.51
CA LEU A 22 -6.98 3.53 -8.99
C LEU A 22 -7.96 4.59 -9.50
N TYR A 23 -7.54 5.86 -9.64
CA TYR A 23 -8.42 6.91 -10.14
C TYR A 23 -8.55 6.95 -11.65
N PHE A 24 -7.43 6.82 -12.38
CA PHE A 24 -7.42 7.12 -13.81
C PHE A 24 -7.36 5.88 -14.70
N ARG A 25 -6.97 4.72 -14.15
CA ARG A 25 -6.84 3.47 -14.89
C ARG A 25 -7.27 2.26 -14.05
N PRO A 26 -8.48 2.24 -13.46
CA PRO A 26 -8.91 1.17 -12.55
C PRO A 26 -9.01 -0.21 -13.24
N ASP A 27 -9.16 -0.23 -14.57
CA ASP A 27 -9.14 -1.43 -15.41
C ASP A 27 -7.74 -2.02 -15.64
N SER A 28 -6.69 -1.32 -15.21
CA SER A 28 -5.33 -1.80 -15.29
C SER A 28 -5.05 -2.87 -14.24
N LYS A 29 -4.25 -3.88 -14.62
CA LYS A 29 -3.70 -4.89 -13.71
C LYS A 29 -2.29 -4.55 -13.22
N LEU A 30 -1.80 -3.36 -13.54
CA LEU A 30 -0.50 -2.87 -13.06
C LEU A 30 -0.62 -2.43 -11.60
N GLY A 31 0.49 -2.54 -10.86
CA GLY A 31 0.57 -2.14 -9.46
C GLY A 31 -0.52 -2.81 -8.61
N ASN A 32 -1.09 -2.06 -7.66
CA ASN A 32 -2.19 -2.51 -6.81
C ASN A 32 -3.59 -2.29 -7.43
N GLY A 33 -3.73 -2.45 -8.74
CA GLY A 33 -4.99 -2.25 -9.45
C GLY A 33 -6.08 -3.25 -9.07
N VAL A 34 -7.35 -2.80 -9.07
CA VAL A 34 -8.51 -3.64 -8.70
C VAL A 34 -8.92 -4.64 -9.79
N ALA A 35 -8.54 -4.41 -11.05
CA ALA A 35 -8.86 -5.30 -12.16
C ALA A 35 -8.17 -6.68 -12.11
N VAL A 36 -7.29 -6.91 -11.13
CA VAL A 36 -6.74 -8.24 -10.83
C VAL A 36 -7.82 -9.17 -10.26
N PHE A 37 -8.85 -8.64 -9.61
CA PHE A 37 -9.99 -9.40 -9.12
C PHE A 37 -11.01 -9.57 -10.24
N ASP A 38 -11.37 -10.82 -10.57
CA ASP A 38 -12.34 -11.06 -11.64
C ASP A 38 -13.73 -10.47 -11.30
N SER A 39 -14.02 -10.34 -9.99
CA SER A 39 -15.20 -9.64 -9.48
C SER A 39 -15.31 -8.19 -9.93
N TRP A 40 -14.21 -7.52 -10.29
CA TRP A 40 -14.24 -6.19 -10.88
C TRP A 40 -14.98 -6.18 -12.22
N LYS A 41 -14.72 -7.18 -13.07
CA LYS A 41 -15.40 -7.33 -14.36
C LYS A 41 -16.83 -7.83 -14.19
N ASP A 42 -17.07 -8.68 -13.19
CA ASP A 42 -18.42 -9.17 -12.90
C ASP A 42 -19.34 -8.05 -12.39
N ALA A 43 -18.81 -7.12 -11.57
CA ALA A 43 -19.56 -5.97 -11.07
C ALA A 43 -20.09 -5.08 -12.22
N LYS A 44 -19.32 -4.92 -13.30
CA LYS A 44 -19.71 -4.15 -14.50
C LYS A 44 -20.94 -4.66 -15.24
N LYS A 45 -21.42 -5.87 -14.92
CA LYS A 45 -22.65 -6.43 -15.50
C LYS A 45 -23.92 -5.80 -14.91
N GLU A 46 -23.82 -5.16 -13.74
CA GLU A 46 -24.92 -4.51 -13.05
C GLU A 46 -24.49 -3.11 -12.60
N GLU A 47 -25.21 -2.08 -13.04
CA GLU A 47 -24.86 -0.67 -12.78
C GLU A 47 -24.67 -0.37 -11.28
N SER A 48 -25.54 -0.94 -10.43
CA SER A 48 -25.49 -0.75 -8.97
C SER A 48 -24.16 -1.25 -8.37
N LEU A 49 -23.71 -2.44 -8.82
CA LEU A 49 -22.49 -3.08 -8.36
C LEU A 49 -21.25 -2.42 -8.96
N ASP A 50 -21.33 -1.95 -10.19
CA ASP A 50 -20.26 -1.20 -10.84
C ASP A 50 -19.97 0.11 -10.10
N LEU A 51 -21.02 0.88 -9.79
CA LEU A 51 -20.90 2.11 -9.02
C LEU A 51 -20.34 1.85 -7.61
N PHE A 52 -20.82 0.80 -6.94
CA PHE A 52 -20.32 0.42 -5.63
C PHE A 52 -18.83 0.01 -5.67
N ALA A 53 -18.42 -0.79 -6.65
CA ALA A 53 -17.03 -1.21 -6.81
C ALA A 53 -16.10 -0.02 -7.07
N HIS A 54 -16.49 0.90 -7.96
CA HIS A 54 -15.74 2.13 -8.21
C HIS A 54 -15.67 3.02 -6.96
N TYR A 55 -16.78 3.17 -6.24
CA TYR A 55 -16.79 3.93 -4.99
C TYR A 55 -15.81 3.34 -3.96
N MET A 56 -15.77 2.01 -3.79
CA MET A 56 -14.78 1.35 -2.93
C MET A 56 -13.34 1.57 -3.40
N ALA A 57 -13.07 1.44 -4.70
CA ALA A 57 -11.73 1.66 -5.26
C ALA A 57 -11.25 3.11 -5.04
N TYR A 58 -12.12 4.08 -5.29
CA TYR A 58 -11.84 5.51 -5.10
C TYR A 58 -11.72 5.88 -3.63
N TRP A 59 -12.47 5.22 -2.74
CA TRP A 59 -12.31 5.41 -1.30
C TRP A 59 -10.91 4.97 -0.84
N VAL A 60 -10.46 3.78 -1.25
CA VAL A 60 -9.10 3.30 -0.94
C VAL A 60 -8.03 4.25 -1.49
N ALA A 61 -8.22 4.76 -2.72
CA ALA A 61 -7.32 5.75 -3.31
C ALA A 61 -7.28 7.06 -2.49
N GLY A 62 -8.44 7.53 -2.03
CA GLY A 62 -8.55 8.72 -1.18
C GLY A 62 -7.85 8.55 0.17
N VAL A 63 -7.98 7.38 0.81
CA VAL A 63 -7.25 7.08 2.07
C VAL A 63 -5.75 7.08 1.83
N LYS A 64 -5.27 6.50 0.72
CA LYS A 64 -3.84 6.54 0.35
C LYS A 64 -3.34 7.98 0.15
N LEU A 65 -4.12 8.84 -0.51
CA LEU A 65 -3.79 10.26 -0.64
C LEU A 65 -3.66 10.96 0.72
N ILE A 66 -4.59 10.75 1.64
CA ILE A 66 -4.53 11.31 2.98
C ILE A 66 -3.22 10.91 3.66
N VAL A 67 -2.86 9.62 3.62
CA VAL A 67 -1.60 9.11 4.18
C VAL A 67 -0.39 9.77 3.52
N ILE A 68 -0.36 9.86 2.19
CA ILE A 68 0.73 10.53 1.45
C ILE A 68 0.87 11.98 1.89
N PHE A 69 -0.22 12.76 1.94
CA PHE A 69 -0.17 14.17 2.34
C PHE A 69 0.31 14.34 3.79
N LEU A 70 -0.14 13.48 4.71
CA LEU A 70 0.36 13.49 6.10
C LEU A 70 1.85 13.19 6.16
N LEU A 71 2.33 12.19 5.42
CA LEU A 71 3.75 11.85 5.35
C LEU A 71 4.59 12.97 4.72
N VAL A 72 4.06 13.65 3.70
CA VAL A 72 4.69 14.83 3.10
C VAL A 72 4.84 15.94 4.13
N VAL A 73 3.81 16.25 4.90
CA VAL A 73 3.91 17.25 6.00
C VAL A 73 4.98 16.81 7.01
N ILE A 74 4.98 15.55 7.45
CA ILE A 74 5.98 15.00 8.38
C ILE A 74 7.41 15.09 7.82
N LEU A 75 7.60 14.89 6.52
CA LEU A 75 8.90 15.03 5.86
C LEU A 75 9.44 16.47 5.94
N PHE A 76 8.57 17.45 5.74
CA PHE A 76 8.95 18.87 5.71
C PHE A 76 9.04 19.52 7.09
N THR A 77 8.14 19.18 8.01
CA THR A 77 8.00 19.89 9.30
C THR A 77 8.29 19.01 10.51
N GLY A 78 8.31 17.69 10.36
CA GLY A 78 8.47 16.75 11.47
C GLY A 78 9.87 16.79 12.06
N THR A 79 9.97 16.64 13.39
CA THR A 79 11.23 16.38 14.06
C THR A 79 11.74 14.98 13.71
N GLU A 80 12.97 14.64 14.09
CA GLU A 80 13.48 13.28 13.89
C GLU A 80 12.65 12.24 14.67
N THR A 81 12.23 12.56 15.89
CA THR A 81 11.31 11.73 16.68
C THR A 81 9.98 11.52 15.97
N THR A 82 9.38 12.55 15.36
CA THR A 82 8.12 12.40 14.62
C THR A 82 8.29 11.48 13.41
N LYS A 83 9.41 11.56 12.69
CA LYS A 83 9.69 10.68 11.54
C LYS A 83 9.88 9.23 11.97
N LEU A 84 10.60 9.01 13.07
CA LEU A 84 10.76 7.68 13.67
C LEU A 84 9.41 7.07 14.06
N CYS A 85 8.57 7.84 14.76
CA CYS A 85 7.22 7.41 15.13
C CYS A 85 6.36 7.10 13.89
N ALA A 86 6.46 7.92 12.84
CA ALA A 86 5.77 7.66 11.59
C ALA A 86 6.21 6.34 10.96
N VAL A 87 7.52 6.04 10.92
CA VAL A 87 8.03 4.76 10.42
C VAL A 87 7.53 3.58 11.25
N ILE A 88 7.51 3.68 12.58
CA ILE A 88 6.94 2.64 13.45
C ILE A 88 5.45 2.43 13.14
N ALA A 89 4.68 3.51 13.00
CA ALA A 89 3.27 3.44 12.64
C ALA A 89 3.06 2.80 11.26
N MET A 90 3.93 3.08 10.29
CA MET A 90 3.92 2.44 8.97
C MET A 90 4.18 0.93 9.07
N ILE A 91 5.20 0.50 9.83
CA ILE A 91 5.51 -0.92 10.04
C ILE A 91 4.29 -1.66 10.61
N LEU A 92 3.72 -1.13 11.70
CA LEU A 92 2.58 -1.76 12.38
C LEU A 92 1.34 -1.80 11.48
N SER A 93 1.03 -0.70 10.79
CA SER A 93 -0.14 -0.63 9.90
C SER A 93 0.00 -1.55 8.68
N ILE A 94 1.18 -1.61 8.05
CA ILE A 94 1.47 -2.53 6.95
C ILE A 94 1.35 -3.99 7.39
N ALA A 95 1.85 -4.33 8.59
CA ALA A 95 1.77 -5.68 9.12
C ALA A 95 0.32 -6.20 9.25
N THR A 96 -0.66 -5.31 9.47
CA THR A 96 -2.08 -5.70 9.55
C THR A 96 -2.62 -6.32 8.26
N TYR A 97 -2.00 -6.05 7.10
CA TYR A 97 -2.34 -6.71 5.83
C TYR A 97 -2.31 -8.23 5.97
N PHE A 98 -1.28 -8.77 6.63
CA PHE A 98 -1.09 -10.22 6.77
C PHE A 98 -2.11 -10.88 7.70
N TRP A 99 -2.82 -10.09 8.52
CA TRP A 99 -3.85 -10.61 9.40
C TRP A 99 -5.19 -10.80 8.70
N LYS A 100 -5.72 -9.78 8.02
CA LYS A 100 -7.07 -9.83 7.43
C LYS A 100 -7.08 -9.90 5.91
N LEU A 101 -6.26 -9.09 5.22
CA LEU A 101 -6.32 -8.96 3.77
C LEU A 101 -5.61 -10.12 3.05
N HIS A 102 -4.45 -10.56 3.55
CA HIS A 102 -3.69 -11.63 2.92
C HIS A 102 -4.42 -12.99 2.89
N PRO A 103 -5.09 -13.43 3.98
CA PRO A 103 -5.91 -14.64 3.93
C PRO A 103 -7.06 -14.57 2.93
N ILE A 104 -7.71 -13.40 2.80
CA ILE A 104 -8.82 -13.18 1.86
C ILE A 104 -8.33 -13.29 0.42
N ILE A 105 -7.26 -12.55 0.05
CA ILE A 105 -6.75 -12.60 -1.32
C ILE A 105 -6.21 -13.98 -1.69
N LYS A 106 -5.57 -14.69 -0.75
CA LYS A 106 -5.12 -16.06 -0.95
C LYS A 106 -6.31 -17.00 -1.23
N LYS A 107 -7.41 -16.86 -0.49
CA LYS A 107 -8.63 -17.65 -0.73
C LYS A 107 -9.23 -17.35 -2.11
N LEU A 108 -9.31 -16.08 -2.51
CA LEU A 108 -9.80 -15.67 -3.83
C LEU A 108 -8.92 -16.21 -4.97
N ASP A 109 -7.60 -16.22 -4.79
CA ASP A 109 -6.65 -16.78 -5.76
C ASP A 109 -6.82 -18.30 -5.89
N HIS A 110 -6.96 -19.03 -4.77
CA HIS A 110 -7.28 -20.46 -4.77
C HIS A 110 -8.62 -20.78 -5.45
N MET A 111 -9.60 -19.87 -5.38
CA MET A 111 -10.89 -19.99 -6.07
C MET A 111 -10.82 -19.63 -7.56
N ASN A 112 -9.64 -19.31 -8.10
CA ASN A 112 -9.45 -18.81 -9.47
C ASN A 112 -10.30 -17.55 -9.75
N LYS A 113 -10.44 -16.68 -8.75
CA LYS A 113 -11.14 -15.37 -8.86
C LYS A 113 -10.17 -14.19 -9.00
N ILE A 114 -8.91 -14.48 -9.26
CA ILE A 114 -7.84 -13.49 -9.44
C ILE A 114 -7.04 -13.86 -10.69
N THR A 115 -6.75 -12.86 -11.51
CA THR A 115 -6.00 -13.02 -12.76
C THR A 115 -4.90 -11.96 -12.86
N PRO A 116 -3.61 -12.35 -12.96
CA PRO A 116 -3.10 -13.70 -13.19
C PRO A 116 -3.13 -14.58 -11.92
N LYS A 117 -3.19 -15.92 -12.11
CA LYS A 117 -3.13 -16.87 -11.00
C LYS A 117 -1.83 -16.71 -10.22
N GLY A 118 -1.91 -16.86 -8.90
CA GLY A 118 -0.76 -16.70 -8.00
C GLY A 118 -0.44 -15.23 -7.66
N TYR A 119 -1.27 -14.28 -8.09
CA TYR A 119 -1.08 -12.87 -7.75
C TYR A 119 -1.13 -12.60 -6.25
N SER A 120 -1.83 -13.42 -5.44
CA SER A 120 -1.78 -13.31 -3.97
C SER A 120 -0.36 -13.41 -3.40
N LYS A 121 0.51 -14.22 -4.03
CA LYS A 121 1.93 -14.32 -3.65
C LYS A 121 2.71 -13.08 -4.07
N THR A 122 2.48 -12.60 -5.30
CA THR A 122 3.13 -11.39 -5.82
C THR A 122 2.81 -10.18 -4.95
N LEU A 123 1.52 -9.98 -4.64
CA LEU A 123 1.09 -8.91 -3.75
C LEU A 123 1.68 -9.09 -2.34
N GLY A 124 1.66 -10.33 -1.81
CA GLY A 124 2.24 -10.64 -0.51
C GLY A 124 3.72 -10.26 -0.41
N TRP A 125 4.53 -10.60 -1.43
CA TRP A 125 5.94 -10.21 -1.49
C TRP A 125 6.15 -8.71 -1.63
N MET A 126 5.30 -8.02 -2.39
CA MET A 126 5.38 -6.57 -2.51
C MET A 126 5.11 -5.86 -1.18
N ILE A 127 4.06 -6.29 -0.46
CA ILE A 127 3.74 -5.75 0.88
C ILE A 127 4.82 -6.11 1.90
N ALA A 128 5.35 -7.34 1.86
CA ALA A 128 6.48 -7.74 2.69
C ALA A 128 7.73 -6.90 2.38
N GLY A 129 7.96 -6.53 1.12
CA GLY A 129 9.03 -5.63 0.70
C GLY A 129 8.94 -4.25 1.36
N PHE A 130 7.74 -3.66 1.41
CA PHE A 130 7.53 -2.40 2.14
C PHE A 130 7.81 -2.54 3.64
N LEU A 131 7.32 -3.63 4.25
CA LEU A 131 7.55 -3.91 5.66
C LEU A 131 9.05 -4.05 5.96
N ILE A 132 9.76 -4.85 5.18
CA ILE A 132 11.22 -5.05 5.31
C ILE A 132 11.96 -3.73 5.12
N MET A 133 11.63 -2.96 4.08
CA MET A 133 12.27 -1.67 3.82
C MET A 133 12.14 -0.73 5.03
N PHE A 134 10.94 -0.55 5.57
CA PHE A 134 10.74 0.31 6.74
C PHE A 134 11.42 -0.24 8.00
N SER A 135 11.37 -1.57 8.22
CA SER A 135 12.08 -2.19 9.34
C SER A 135 13.60 -2.01 9.23
N VAL A 136 14.18 -2.19 8.05
CA VAL A 136 15.62 -1.97 7.82
C VAL A 136 15.98 -0.49 8.03
N ALA A 137 15.19 0.44 7.49
CA ALA A 137 15.41 1.87 7.71
C ALA A 137 15.37 2.23 9.20
N PHE A 138 14.39 1.68 9.94
CA PHE A 138 14.28 1.83 11.39
C PHE A 138 15.52 1.29 12.12
N PHE A 139 15.93 0.05 11.85
CA PHE A 139 17.08 -0.56 12.51
C PHE A 139 18.38 0.16 12.18
N ILE A 140 18.60 0.57 10.93
CA ILE A 140 19.77 1.36 10.54
C ILE A 140 19.78 2.67 11.33
N TYR A 141 18.68 3.42 11.33
CA TYR A 141 18.58 4.69 12.05
C TYR A 141 18.91 4.54 13.54
N VAL A 142 18.32 3.52 14.20
CA VAL A 142 18.56 3.27 15.63
C VAL A 142 20.02 2.90 15.88
N LEU A 143 20.61 2.02 15.07
CA LEU A 143 22.02 1.60 15.24
C LEU A 143 23.01 2.73 14.98
N THR A 144 22.76 3.58 13.98
CA THR A 144 23.64 4.72 13.67
C THR A 144 23.42 5.91 14.61
N GLY A 145 22.19 6.09 15.11
CA GLY A 145 21.82 7.17 16.02
C GLY A 145 22.15 6.89 17.49
N LEU A 146 22.33 5.63 17.89
CA LEU A 146 22.84 5.25 19.21
C LEU A 146 24.35 5.50 19.37
N GLY A 147 25.05 5.86 18.29
CA GLY A 147 26.49 6.16 18.27
C GLY A 147 26.84 7.66 18.21
N SER A 148 25.86 8.56 18.31
CA SER A 148 26.03 10.01 18.24
C SER A 148 25.49 10.72 19.47
#